data_AF-A0AAW6STV9-F1
#
_entry.id   AF-A0AAW6STV9-F1
#
_cell.length_a   1.000
_cell.length_b   1.000
_cell.length_c   1.000
_cell.angle_alpha   90.00
_cell.angle_beta   90.00
_cell.angle_gamma   90.00
#
_symmetry.space_group_name_H-M   'P 1'
#
loop_
_entity.id
_entity.type
_entity.pdbx_description
1 polymer ?
#
loop_
_entity_poly.entity_id
_entity_poly.type
_entity_poly.pdbx_seq_one_letter_code
_entity_poly.pdbx_strand_id
1 'polypeptide(L)'
;MAYFANVDQIQYEGATSKSPIAFKYYNPQEIIGGKTMEEILRFSVAYWHTFTADGSDPFGVGTTIRPWNHLTGMDLAKARVEAAFEFFEKINSPFFCFHDVDIAPEGRTLKETNENLDVIVNMLKEYMKTSKTKLLWNTANMFTHPRFTHGAATSCNADVFAYSAAKVKKGLEVAQELGAENYVFWGGREGYETLLNTDMRLEQDNLARFFHMAVDYAKEIGFDGQFLIEPKPKEPTKHQYDFDVATSLAFLQKYDLQDYFKFNIEANHATLAGHTFEHELRVARINGMLGSVDANQGDPLLGWDTDEFPTDLYSTTLAMYEILKNGGLGKGGLNFDAKVRRGSFVPDDLFHAHIAGMDSFAIGLKVANQLIADKVLDDFISDRYSSYTYGIGLEIVEGKTNFRQLEEYALNLSELKNQSGRTERIKALINQYLLETLSLSKKINA
;
A
#
# COMPACT_ATOMS: atom_id res chain seq x y z
N MET A 1 3.30 -21.73 23.79
CA MET A 1 2.44 -21.00 24.75
C MET A 1 1.67 -19.99 23.92
N ALA A 2 0.38 -19.78 24.15
CA ALA A 2 -0.41 -18.85 23.33
C ALA A 2 -0.21 -17.40 23.79
N TYR A 3 0.08 -16.48 22.86
CA TYR A 3 0.21 -15.04 23.10
C TYR A 3 -1.16 -14.34 23.17
N PHE A 4 -2.16 -14.85 22.45
CA PHE A 4 -3.51 -14.29 22.38
C PHE A 4 -4.55 -15.27 22.92
N ALA A 5 -4.41 -15.70 24.18
CA ALA A 5 -5.21 -16.79 24.76
C ALA A 5 -6.73 -16.56 24.78
N ASN A 6 -7.18 -15.30 24.70
CA ASN A 6 -8.60 -14.93 24.75
C ASN A 6 -9.26 -14.80 23.36
N VAL A 7 -8.49 -15.00 22.28
CA VAL A 7 -8.96 -14.84 20.91
C VAL A 7 -8.78 -16.15 20.18
N ASP A 8 -9.89 -16.72 19.73
CA ASP A 8 -9.90 -17.86 18.81
C ASP A 8 -9.71 -17.37 17.36
N GLN A 9 -9.61 -18.31 16.42
CA GLN A 9 -9.56 -17.96 15.01
C GLN A 9 -10.83 -17.21 14.58
N ILE A 10 -10.66 -16.02 14.01
CA ILE A 10 -11.74 -15.14 13.58
C ILE A 10 -12.51 -15.77 12.41
N GLN A 11 -13.81 -15.89 12.57
CA GLN A 11 -14.72 -16.46 11.56
C GLN A 11 -15.61 -15.38 10.94
N TYR A 12 -16.12 -15.67 9.75
CA TYR A 12 -17.22 -14.91 9.16
C TYR A 12 -18.55 -15.33 9.79
N GLU A 13 -19.27 -14.37 10.37
CA GLU A 13 -20.58 -14.58 11.00
C GLU A 13 -21.71 -13.79 10.34
N GLY A 14 -21.39 -12.96 9.35
CA GLY A 14 -22.36 -12.18 8.57
C GLY A 14 -22.85 -10.90 9.24
N ALA A 15 -23.53 -10.08 8.44
CA ALA A 15 -23.86 -8.68 8.75
C ALA A 15 -24.78 -8.47 9.97
N THR A 16 -25.44 -9.53 10.48
CA THR A 16 -26.31 -9.44 11.66
C THR A 16 -25.63 -9.90 12.95
N SER A 17 -24.38 -10.38 12.88
CA SER A 17 -23.64 -10.77 14.08
C SER A 17 -23.42 -9.58 15.01
N LYS A 18 -23.55 -9.86 16.31
CA LYS A 18 -23.21 -8.94 17.40
C LYS A 18 -21.86 -9.27 18.05
N SER A 19 -21.19 -10.34 17.60
CA SER A 19 -19.87 -10.70 18.11
C SER A 19 -18.87 -9.60 17.74
N PRO A 20 -18.08 -9.07 18.68
CA PRO A 20 -17.08 -8.05 18.36
C PRO A 20 -15.82 -8.64 17.70
N ILE A 21 -15.61 -9.96 17.79
CA ILE A 21 -14.44 -10.70 17.31
C ILE A 21 -14.91 -11.70 16.22
N ALA A 22 -15.36 -11.14 15.09
CA ALA A 22 -15.87 -11.88 13.93
C ALA A 22 -15.89 -10.97 12.71
N PHE A 23 -15.73 -11.51 11.51
CA PHE A 23 -15.99 -10.77 10.28
C PHE A 23 -17.49 -10.69 9.98
N LYS A 24 -17.97 -9.52 9.59
CA LYS A 24 -19.38 -9.28 9.25
C LYS A 24 -19.59 -9.27 7.74
N TYR A 25 -18.55 -8.95 6.98
CA TYR A 25 -18.60 -8.77 5.53
C TYR A 25 -17.46 -9.46 4.78
N TYR A 26 -16.30 -9.63 5.41
CA TYR A 26 -15.21 -10.42 4.85
C TYR A 26 -15.50 -11.91 5.06
N ASN A 27 -15.93 -12.57 3.98
CA ASN A 27 -15.99 -14.02 3.89
C ASN A 27 -14.88 -14.48 2.94
N PRO A 28 -13.76 -15.04 3.46
CA PRO A 28 -12.61 -15.43 2.64
C PRO A 28 -12.97 -16.30 1.43
N GLN A 29 -14.00 -17.14 1.55
CA GLN A 29 -14.41 -18.12 0.53
C GLN A 29 -15.56 -17.63 -0.37
N GLU A 30 -16.13 -16.45 -0.11
CA GLU A 30 -17.16 -15.88 -0.99
C GLU A 30 -16.56 -15.55 -2.36
N ILE A 31 -17.20 -16.03 -3.43
CA ILE A 31 -16.74 -15.83 -4.80
C ILE A 31 -17.35 -14.54 -5.36
N ILE A 32 -16.50 -13.62 -5.80
CA ILE A 32 -16.86 -12.36 -6.48
C ILE A 32 -16.10 -12.30 -7.80
N GLY A 33 -16.80 -12.11 -8.91
CA GLY A 33 -16.13 -12.00 -10.23
C GLY A 33 -15.30 -13.24 -10.63
N GLY A 34 -15.64 -14.42 -10.09
CA GLY A 34 -14.97 -15.69 -10.39
C GLY A 34 -13.73 -16.02 -9.52
N LYS A 35 -13.38 -15.19 -8.54
CA LYS A 35 -12.32 -15.43 -7.56
C LYS A 35 -12.86 -15.30 -6.13
N THR A 36 -12.21 -15.93 -5.15
CA THR A 36 -12.59 -15.74 -3.74
C THR A 36 -12.20 -14.34 -3.25
N MET A 37 -12.83 -13.84 -2.19
CA MET A 37 -12.41 -12.58 -1.57
C MET A 37 -10.95 -12.61 -1.13
N GLU A 38 -10.48 -13.73 -0.57
CA GLU A 38 -9.08 -13.87 -0.13
C GLU A 38 -8.11 -13.69 -1.31
N GLU A 39 -8.45 -14.24 -2.49
CA GLU A 39 -7.65 -14.12 -3.72
C GLU A 39 -7.65 -12.71 -4.31
N ILE A 40 -8.73 -11.94 -4.14
CA ILE A 40 -8.85 -10.58 -4.67
C ILE A 40 -8.20 -9.57 -3.72
N LEU A 41 -8.50 -9.67 -2.43
CA LEU A 41 -8.10 -8.69 -1.42
C LEU A 41 -6.65 -8.88 -0.98
N ARG A 42 -6.15 -10.13 -0.95
CA ARG A 42 -4.75 -10.46 -0.64
C ARG A 42 -4.24 -9.68 0.58
N PHE A 43 -5.03 -9.71 1.66
CA PHE A 43 -4.72 -8.94 2.87
C PHE A 43 -3.35 -9.31 3.43
N SER A 44 -2.62 -8.30 3.88
CA SER A 44 -1.32 -8.43 4.53
C SER A 44 -1.30 -7.65 5.84
N VAL A 45 -0.53 -8.15 6.79
CA VAL A 45 -0.30 -7.50 8.09
C VAL A 45 1.09 -6.85 8.10
N ALA A 46 1.14 -5.56 8.43
CA ALA A 46 2.37 -4.83 8.67
C ALA A 46 3.02 -5.27 9.98
N TYR A 47 4.24 -5.82 9.92
CA TYR A 47 4.93 -6.32 11.10
C TYR A 47 5.30 -5.18 12.07
N TRP A 48 5.73 -4.03 11.53
CA TRP A 48 6.14 -2.87 12.32
C TRP A 48 5.01 -2.37 13.24
N HIS A 49 3.84 -2.05 12.69
CA HIS A 49 2.74 -1.54 13.51
C HIS A 49 2.12 -2.57 14.45
N THR A 50 2.07 -3.84 14.03
CA THR A 50 1.36 -4.87 14.81
C THR A 50 2.21 -5.40 15.97
N PHE A 51 3.50 -5.62 15.73
CA PHE A 51 4.37 -6.33 16.68
C PHE A 51 5.47 -5.48 17.29
N THR A 52 5.88 -4.38 16.65
CA THR A 52 7.02 -3.56 17.12
C THR A 52 6.62 -2.20 17.68
N ALA A 53 5.58 -1.56 17.13
CA ALA A 53 5.10 -0.26 17.60
C ALA A 53 4.58 -0.36 19.04
N ASP A 54 5.00 0.58 19.88
CA ASP A 54 4.71 0.57 21.32
C ASP A 54 3.62 1.58 21.72
N GLY A 55 3.11 2.36 20.77
CA GLY A 55 2.15 3.44 21.00
C GLY A 55 2.79 4.74 21.51
N SER A 56 4.11 4.89 21.41
CA SER A 56 4.78 6.17 21.63
C SER A 56 4.36 7.19 20.57
N ASP A 57 4.41 8.46 20.95
CA ASP A 57 4.16 9.60 20.08
C ASP A 57 5.15 10.73 20.43
N PRO A 58 5.22 11.83 19.66
CA PRO A 58 6.19 12.91 19.92
C PRO A 58 6.10 13.55 21.33
N PHE A 59 5.03 13.30 22.08
CA PHE A 59 4.74 13.90 23.38
C PHE A 59 4.50 12.87 24.50
N GLY A 60 4.61 11.56 24.21
CA GLY A 60 4.24 10.50 25.14
C GLY A 60 5.04 9.21 24.96
N VAL A 61 5.35 8.56 26.08
CA VAL A 61 5.95 7.22 26.08
C VAL A 61 4.95 6.16 25.61
N GLY A 62 5.46 4.97 25.25
CA GLY A 62 4.66 3.82 24.81
C GLY A 62 3.55 3.43 25.79
N THR A 63 2.39 3.06 25.24
CA THR A 63 1.19 2.67 26.00
C THR A 63 0.78 1.23 25.80
N THR A 64 1.23 0.59 24.73
CA THR A 64 0.75 -0.74 24.34
C THR A 64 1.11 -1.80 25.37
N ILE A 65 0.11 -2.62 25.70
CA ILE A 65 0.28 -3.80 26.52
C ILE A 65 0.41 -4.97 25.54
N ARG A 66 1.59 -5.60 25.50
CA ARG A 66 1.85 -6.80 24.71
C ARG A 66 2.45 -7.90 25.58
N PRO A 67 2.08 -9.17 25.33
CA PRO A 67 2.53 -10.30 26.13
C PRO A 67 4.06 -10.50 26.09
N TRP A 68 4.72 -10.08 25.01
CA TRP A 68 6.18 -10.18 24.84
C TRP A 68 6.99 -9.01 25.41
N ASN A 69 6.37 -7.96 25.96
CA ASN A 69 7.07 -6.74 26.42
C ASN A 69 8.08 -6.96 27.55
N HIS A 70 8.03 -8.11 28.23
CA HIS A 70 8.99 -8.47 29.29
C HIS A 70 10.32 -9.01 28.75
N LEU A 71 10.43 -9.26 27.45
CA LEU A 71 11.62 -9.79 26.77
C LEU A 71 12.42 -8.66 26.12
N THR A 72 13.70 -8.93 25.81
CA THR A 72 14.57 -7.99 25.09
C THR A 72 15.47 -8.70 24.09
N GLY A 73 16.12 -7.95 23.19
CA GLY A 73 17.10 -8.48 22.24
C GLY A 73 16.55 -9.61 21.37
N MET A 74 17.34 -10.67 21.19
CA MET A 74 16.97 -11.81 20.35
C MET A 74 15.80 -12.64 20.91
N ASP A 75 15.59 -12.67 22.22
CA ASP A 75 14.46 -13.40 22.80
C ASP A 75 13.14 -12.68 22.49
N LEU A 76 13.14 -11.35 22.52
CA LEU A 76 12.01 -10.54 22.07
C LEU A 76 11.72 -10.74 20.57
N ALA A 77 12.76 -10.75 19.74
CA ALA A 77 12.62 -10.98 18.29
C ALA A 77 11.98 -12.35 18.00
N LYS A 78 12.45 -13.42 18.66
CA LYS A 78 11.86 -14.77 18.52
C LYS A 78 10.42 -14.80 19.01
N ALA A 79 10.12 -14.22 20.17
CA ALA A 79 8.77 -14.19 20.70
C ALA A 79 7.78 -13.44 19.78
N ARG A 80 8.23 -12.36 19.12
CA ARG A 80 7.43 -11.66 18.11
C ARG A 80 7.17 -12.53 16.88
N VAL A 81 8.10 -13.35 16.42
CA VAL A 81 7.85 -14.33 15.34
C VAL A 81 6.76 -15.31 15.75
N GLU A 82 6.86 -15.90 16.94
CA GLU A 82 5.86 -16.84 17.44
C GLU A 82 4.47 -16.18 17.54
N ALA A 83 4.41 -14.98 18.12
CA ALA A 83 3.18 -14.21 18.24
C ALA A 83 2.62 -13.80 16.87
N ALA A 84 3.47 -13.45 15.91
CA ALA A 84 3.07 -13.05 14.57
C ALA A 84 2.37 -14.20 13.84
N PHE A 85 2.95 -15.40 13.85
CA PHE A 85 2.30 -16.55 13.20
C PHE A 85 1.01 -16.99 13.90
N GLU A 86 0.93 -16.88 15.23
CA GLU A 86 -0.34 -17.06 15.95
C GLU A 86 -1.38 -16.01 15.52
N PHE A 87 -0.97 -14.75 15.40
CA PHE A 87 -1.86 -13.67 14.96
C PHE A 87 -2.34 -13.89 13.52
N PHE A 88 -1.44 -14.22 12.59
CA PHE A 88 -1.77 -14.45 11.18
C PHE A 88 -2.77 -15.59 11.00
N GLU A 89 -2.59 -16.69 11.74
CA GLU A 89 -3.53 -17.81 11.75
C GLU A 89 -4.90 -17.37 12.26
N LYS A 90 -4.94 -16.66 13.40
CA LYS A 90 -6.18 -16.23 14.04
C LYS A 90 -6.94 -15.20 13.22
N ILE A 91 -6.28 -14.17 12.69
CA ILE A 91 -6.91 -13.16 11.84
C ILE A 91 -7.16 -13.66 10.41
N ASN A 92 -6.69 -14.86 10.08
CA ASN A 92 -6.80 -15.47 8.77
C ASN A 92 -6.14 -14.62 7.64
N SER A 93 -4.96 -14.05 7.91
CA SER A 93 -4.22 -13.26 6.91
C SER A 93 -3.44 -14.16 5.95
N PRO A 94 -3.61 -14.02 4.62
CA PRO A 94 -2.81 -14.74 3.64
C PRO A 94 -1.37 -14.20 3.52
N PHE A 95 -1.12 -12.95 3.93
CA PHE A 95 0.20 -12.33 3.80
C PHE A 95 0.66 -11.55 5.04
N PHE A 96 1.95 -11.21 5.05
CA PHE A 96 2.57 -10.22 5.94
C PHE A 96 3.70 -9.48 5.22
N CYS A 97 4.08 -8.31 5.76
CA CYS A 97 5.19 -7.48 5.29
C CYS A 97 6.11 -7.06 6.45
N PHE A 98 7.41 -6.84 6.21
CA PHE A 98 8.34 -6.38 7.25
C PHE A 98 9.51 -5.53 6.73
N HIS A 99 10.05 -4.66 7.61
CA HIS A 99 11.41 -4.14 7.48
C HIS A 99 12.41 -5.08 8.17
N ASP A 100 13.64 -5.10 7.68
CA ASP A 100 14.73 -5.89 8.28
C ASP A 100 14.93 -5.64 9.79
N VAL A 101 14.83 -4.39 10.25
CA VAL A 101 14.96 -4.03 11.68
C VAL A 101 13.73 -4.37 12.53
N ASP A 102 12.60 -4.69 11.92
CA ASP A 102 11.39 -5.07 12.66
C ASP A 102 11.53 -6.47 13.25
N ILE A 103 12.14 -7.36 12.47
CA ILE A 103 12.22 -8.79 12.78
C ILE A 103 13.47 -9.13 13.59
N ALA A 104 14.57 -8.37 13.46
CA ALA A 104 15.81 -8.64 14.18
C ALA A 104 16.48 -7.35 14.69
N PRO A 105 17.10 -7.36 15.89
CA PRO A 105 17.81 -6.21 16.42
C PRO A 105 19.13 -5.97 15.65
N GLU A 106 19.43 -4.71 15.35
CA GLU A 106 20.74 -4.33 14.83
C GLU A 106 21.86 -4.67 15.84
N GLY A 107 22.98 -5.18 15.33
CA GLY A 107 24.21 -5.37 16.08
C GLY A 107 25.09 -4.11 16.08
N ARG A 108 26.30 -4.22 16.63
CA ARG A 108 27.28 -3.10 16.64
C ARG A 108 27.94 -2.89 15.29
N THR A 109 27.94 -3.92 14.45
CA THR A 109 28.49 -3.90 13.10
C THR A 109 27.47 -4.48 12.13
N LEU A 110 27.60 -4.16 10.84
CA LEU A 110 26.76 -4.76 9.80
C LEU A 110 26.84 -6.31 9.81
N LYS A 111 28.00 -6.86 10.15
CA LYS A 111 28.19 -8.31 10.27
C LYS A 111 27.30 -8.90 11.37
N GLU A 112 27.36 -8.32 12.58
CA GLU A 112 26.51 -8.76 13.70
C GLU A 112 25.02 -8.56 13.39
N THR A 113 24.65 -7.46 12.73
CA THR A 113 23.27 -7.23 12.27
C THR A 113 22.80 -8.34 11.32
N ASN A 114 23.64 -8.73 10.34
CA ASN A 114 23.29 -9.80 9.40
C ASN A 114 23.22 -11.17 10.09
N GLU A 115 24.10 -11.45 11.06
CA GLU A 115 24.05 -12.68 11.86
C GLU A 115 22.75 -12.78 12.68
N ASN A 116 22.31 -11.68 13.30
CA ASN A 116 21.01 -11.64 14.00
C ASN A 116 19.84 -11.84 13.04
N LEU A 117 19.89 -11.17 11.87
CA LEU A 117 18.85 -11.28 10.84
C LEU A 117 18.72 -12.71 10.34
N ASP A 118 19.83 -13.39 10.05
CA ASP A 118 19.85 -14.77 9.58
C ASP A 118 19.19 -15.73 10.58
N VAL A 119 19.37 -15.53 11.88
CA VAL A 119 18.70 -16.33 12.91
C VAL A 119 17.18 -16.20 12.81
N ILE A 120 16.66 -14.99 12.63
CA ILE A 120 15.23 -14.75 12.56
C ILE A 120 14.64 -15.15 11.20
N VAL A 121 15.35 -14.90 10.10
CA VAL A 121 14.93 -15.33 8.75
C VAL A 121 14.81 -16.85 8.69
N ASN A 122 15.75 -17.60 9.27
CA ASN A 122 15.63 -19.05 9.39
C ASN A 122 14.39 -19.47 10.18
N MET A 123 14.08 -18.78 11.28
CA MET A 123 12.87 -19.05 12.06
C MET A 123 11.60 -18.76 11.24
N LEU A 124 11.51 -17.60 10.57
CA LEU A 124 10.38 -17.26 9.68
C LEU A 124 10.19 -18.35 8.62
N LYS A 125 11.27 -18.78 7.97
CA LYS A 125 11.26 -19.84 6.95
C LYS A 125 10.67 -21.14 7.46
N GLU A 126 11.02 -21.56 8.67
CA GLU A 126 10.45 -22.78 9.28
C GLU A 126 8.95 -22.61 9.57
N TYR A 127 8.50 -21.48 10.12
CA TYR A 127 7.08 -21.21 10.36
C TYR A 127 6.27 -21.13 9.05
N MET A 128 6.84 -20.57 7.99
CA MET A 128 6.19 -20.47 6.67
C MET A 128 5.97 -21.82 5.98
N LYS A 129 6.65 -22.89 6.41
CA LYS A 129 6.41 -24.26 5.90
C LYS A 129 5.07 -24.81 6.37
N THR A 130 4.64 -24.46 7.59
CA THR A 130 3.41 -24.98 8.20
C THR A 130 2.26 -23.98 8.16
N SER A 131 2.55 -22.68 8.00
CA SER A 131 1.54 -21.63 7.84
C SER A 131 1.12 -21.44 6.38
N LYS A 132 -0.15 -21.06 6.17
CA LYS A 132 -0.63 -20.60 4.87
C LYS A 132 -0.12 -19.20 4.52
N THR A 133 0.25 -18.40 5.52
CA THR A 133 0.67 -17.01 5.34
C THR A 133 2.01 -16.95 4.60
N LYS A 134 2.12 -16.06 3.62
CA LYS A 134 3.33 -15.84 2.80
C LYS A 134 3.85 -14.42 2.92
N LEU A 135 5.08 -14.20 2.47
CA LEU A 135 5.68 -12.87 2.45
C LEU A 135 5.18 -12.12 1.21
N LEU A 136 4.39 -11.07 1.39
CA LEU A 136 3.97 -10.23 0.26
C LEU A 136 5.14 -9.38 -0.22
N TRP A 137 5.80 -8.71 0.72
CA TRP A 137 7.06 -8.01 0.46
C TRP A 137 7.84 -7.77 1.74
N ASN A 138 9.15 -7.58 1.58
CA ASN A 138 10.00 -7.02 2.61
C ASN A 138 10.72 -5.78 2.07
N THR A 139 11.34 -5.04 2.98
CA THR A 139 12.05 -3.80 2.69
C THR A 139 13.20 -3.59 3.67
N ALA A 140 14.09 -2.64 3.37
CA ALA A 140 15.18 -2.24 4.25
C ALA A 140 14.81 -0.92 4.95
N ASN A 141 14.86 -0.90 6.28
CA ASN A 141 14.72 0.37 7.00
C ASN A 141 16.01 1.19 6.86
N MET A 142 15.90 2.28 6.09
CA MET A 142 16.98 3.21 5.80
C MET A 142 16.68 4.62 6.34
N PHE A 143 15.91 4.71 7.43
CA PHE A 143 15.41 6.00 7.91
C PHE A 143 15.41 6.17 9.44
N THR A 144 15.39 5.08 10.22
CA THR A 144 15.33 5.15 11.69
C THR A 144 16.70 5.42 12.32
N HIS A 145 17.75 4.72 11.89
CA HIS A 145 19.06 4.82 12.53
C HIS A 145 19.73 6.20 12.29
N PRO A 146 20.46 6.79 13.28
CA PRO A 146 21.11 8.10 13.13
C PRO A 146 22.03 8.26 11.92
N ARG A 147 22.56 7.15 11.39
CA ARG A 147 23.41 7.14 10.19
C ARG A 147 22.70 7.69 8.94
N PHE A 148 21.36 7.62 8.90
CA PHE A 148 20.54 8.06 7.77
C PHE A 148 20.02 9.50 7.92
N THR A 149 20.57 10.28 8.87
CA THR A 149 20.09 11.64 9.15
C THR A 149 20.16 12.60 7.95
N HIS A 150 20.95 12.27 6.92
CA HIS A 150 21.11 13.06 5.70
C HIS A 150 20.69 12.28 4.45
N GLY A 151 19.83 11.28 4.58
CA GLY A 151 19.48 10.38 3.48
C GLY A 151 20.30 9.09 3.49
N ALA A 152 19.94 8.18 2.60
CA ALA A 152 20.56 6.89 2.44
C ALA A 152 21.30 6.84 1.09
N ALA A 153 20.59 6.64 -0.02
CA ALA A 153 21.13 6.78 -1.36
C ALA A 153 21.36 8.25 -1.73
N THR A 154 20.61 9.18 -1.12
CA THR A 154 20.82 10.63 -1.31
C THR A 154 21.79 11.23 -0.29
N SER A 155 22.47 10.41 0.50
CA SER A 155 23.39 10.91 1.52
C SER A 155 24.54 11.73 0.94
N CYS A 156 24.87 12.84 1.59
CA CYS A 156 26.12 13.56 1.35
C CYS A 156 27.37 12.79 1.82
N ASN A 157 27.20 11.67 2.52
CA ASN A 157 28.27 10.78 2.97
C ASN A 157 28.28 9.47 2.16
N ALA A 158 29.33 9.25 1.37
CA ALA A 158 29.49 8.05 0.55
C ALA A 158 29.55 6.74 1.36
N ASP A 159 30.01 6.77 2.62
CA ASP A 159 30.01 5.58 3.49
C ASP A 159 28.57 5.18 3.87
N VAL A 160 27.67 6.16 4.00
CA VAL A 160 26.24 5.90 4.24
C VAL A 160 25.61 5.30 2.99
N PHE A 161 25.93 5.81 1.79
CA PHE A 161 25.50 5.20 0.53
C PHE A 161 25.92 3.71 0.47
N ALA A 162 27.19 3.41 0.78
CA ALA A 162 27.71 2.05 0.79
C ALA A 162 27.00 1.16 1.82
N TYR A 163 26.73 1.68 3.03
CA TYR A 163 25.99 0.94 4.07
C TYR A 163 24.55 0.64 3.65
N SER A 164 23.85 1.62 3.05
CA SER A 164 22.51 1.47 2.50
C SER A 164 22.45 0.40 1.42
N ALA A 165 23.43 0.41 0.50
CA ALA A 165 23.52 -0.59 -0.57
C ALA A 165 23.72 -1.99 0.02
N ALA A 166 24.55 -2.12 1.06
CA ALA A 166 24.77 -3.39 1.74
C ALA A 166 23.52 -3.90 2.48
N LYS A 167 22.70 -3.01 3.07
CA LYS A 167 21.40 -3.38 3.65
C LYS A 167 20.42 -3.85 2.58
N VAL A 168 20.27 -3.11 1.48
CA VAL A 168 19.36 -3.49 0.39
C VAL A 168 19.79 -4.79 -0.28
N LYS A 169 21.09 -5.00 -0.50
CA LYS A 169 21.64 -6.30 -0.94
C LYS A 169 21.13 -7.43 -0.05
N LYS A 170 21.30 -7.31 1.27
CA LYS A 170 20.84 -8.33 2.22
C LYS A 170 19.32 -8.47 2.23
N GLY A 171 18.59 -7.37 2.10
CA GLY A 171 17.13 -7.36 1.99
C GLY A 171 16.63 -8.14 0.78
N LEU A 172 17.27 -8.01 -0.38
CA LEU A 172 16.95 -8.74 -1.61
C LEU A 172 17.26 -10.24 -1.49
N GLU A 173 18.37 -10.61 -0.83
CA GLU A 173 18.69 -12.02 -0.54
C GLU A 173 17.61 -12.65 0.35
N VAL A 174 17.16 -11.94 1.40
CA VAL A 174 16.06 -12.38 2.28
C VAL A 174 14.73 -12.46 1.52
N ALA A 175 14.45 -11.50 0.64
CA ALA A 175 13.27 -11.49 -0.22
C ALA A 175 13.22 -12.76 -1.07
N GLN A 176 14.33 -13.09 -1.73
CA GLN A 176 14.45 -14.29 -2.52
C GLN A 176 14.33 -15.57 -1.66
N GLU A 177 15.01 -15.62 -0.51
CA GLU A 177 15.01 -16.79 0.36
C GLU A 177 13.63 -17.13 0.94
N LEU A 178 12.85 -16.11 1.30
CA LEU A 178 11.51 -16.26 1.86
C LEU A 178 10.40 -16.28 0.78
N GLY A 179 10.77 -16.07 -0.49
CA GLY A 179 9.84 -16.08 -1.63
C GLY A 179 8.89 -14.88 -1.62
N ALA A 180 9.41 -13.68 -1.39
CA ALA A 180 8.64 -12.44 -1.45
C ALA A 180 8.10 -12.18 -2.86
N GLU A 181 6.84 -11.79 -2.97
CA GLU A 181 6.21 -11.44 -4.25
C GLU A 181 6.72 -10.08 -4.79
N ASN A 182 7.11 -9.18 -3.87
CA ASN A 182 7.58 -7.84 -4.18
C ASN A 182 8.72 -7.42 -3.22
N TYR A 183 9.42 -6.34 -3.57
CA TYR A 183 10.39 -5.66 -2.69
C TYR A 183 10.13 -4.16 -2.74
N VAL A 184 9.92 -3.54 -1.57
CA VAL A 184 9.48 -2.13 -1.47
C VAL A 184 10.67 -1.20 -1.18
N PHE A 185 10.61 0.00 -1.74
CA PHE A 185 11.49 1.13 -1.43
C PHE A 185 10.62 2.31 -0.99
N TRP A 186 10.67 2.64 0.30
CA TRP A 186 10.12 3.88 0.84
C TRP A 186 11.26 4.86 1.16
N GLY A 187 11.25 6.01 0.49
CA GLY A 187 12.30 7.03 0.56
C GLY A 187 12.28 7.91 1.80
N GLY A 188 12.00 7.38 3.00
CA GLY A 188 11.72 8.20 4.20
C GLY A 188 12.78 9.24 4.58
N ARG A 189 14.04 9.09 4.14
CA ARG A 189 15.10 10.14 4.27
C ARG A 189 15.64 10.63 2.92
N GLU A 190 15.12 10.12 1.81
CA GLU A 190 15.52 10.45 0.46
C GLU A 190 14.77 11.72 0.01
N GLY A 191 15.27 12.85 0.48
CA GLY A 191 14.66 14.15 0.30
C GLY A 191 15.52 15.21 0.98
N TYR A 192 14.93 16.37 1.27
CA TYR A 192 15.65 17.44 1.95
C TYR A 192 14.86 18.06 3.09
N GLU A 193 15.60 18.62 4.04
CA GLU A 193 15.07 19.51 5.08
C GLU A 193 15.18 20.98 4.65
N THR A 194 16.28 21.36 3.98
CA THR A 194 16.50 22.70 3.45
C THR A 194 17.27 22.67 2.13
N LEU A 195 16.84 23.47 1.15
CA LEU A 195 17.55 23.55 -0.15
C LEU A 195 18.93 24.21 -0.05
N LEU A 196 19.19 24.96 1.03
CA LEU A 196 20.43 25.74 1.17
C LEU A 196 21.71 24.88 1.24
N ASN A 197 21.58 23.60 1.61
CA ASN A 197 22.68 22.64 1.70
C ASN A 197 22.46 21.39 0.84
N THR A 198 21.53 21.43 -0.11
CA THR A 198 21.11 20.27 -0.91
C THR A 198 21.56 20.45 -2.36
N ASP A 199 22.43 19.57 -2.86
CA ASP A 199 22.63 19.40 -4.29
C ASP A 199 21.60 18.38 -4.81
N MET A 200 20.40 18.88 -5.09
CA MET A 200 19.27 18.06 -5.49
C MET A 200 19.56 17.21 -6.73
N ARG A 201 20.38 17.71 -7.65
CA ARG A 201 20.73 16.97 -8.86
C ARG A 201 21.64 15.79 -8.51
N LEU A 202 22.69 16.02 -7.73
CA LEU A 202 23.59 14.95 -7.30
C LEU A 202 22.85 13.87 -6.51
N GLU A 203 21.98 14.28 -5.60
CA GLU A 203 21.18 13.38 -4.78
C GLU A 203 20.26 12.49 -5.63
N GLN A 204 19.50 13.08 -6.56
CA GLN A 204 18.65 12.29 -7.47
C GLN A 204 19.47 11.43 -8.44
N ASP A 205 20.61 11.91 -8.93
CA ASP A 205 21.52 11.10 -9.76
C ASP A 205 22.04 9.88 -8.96
N ASN A 206 22.34 10.04 -7.67
CA ASN A 206 22.77 8.94 -6.80
C ASN A 206 21.63 7.98 -6.45
N LEU A 207 20.43 8.47 -6.19
CA LEU A 207 19.24 7.63 -6.00
C LEU A 207 18.99 6.75 -7.24
N ALA A 208 19.14 7.32 -8.43
CA ALA A 208 19.02 6.56 -9.68
C ALA A 208 20.12 5.48 -9.81
N ARG A 209 21.38 5.82 -9.52
CA ARG A 209 22.48 4.84 -9.49
C ARG A 209 22.18 3.69 -8.52
N PHE A 210 21.65 4.02 -7.34
CA PHE A 210 21.30 3.05 -6.32
C PHE A 210 20.22 2.08 -6.80
N PHE A 211 19.15 2.56 -7.43
CA PHE A 211 18.12 1.71 -7.99
C PHE A 211 18.60 0.85 -9.16
N HIS A 212 19.45 1.39 -10.05
CA HIS A 212 20.10 0.58 -11.09
C HIS A 212 20.93 -0.56 -10.48
N MET A 213 21.72 -0.29 -9.44
CA MET A 213 22.47 -1.33 -8.72
C MET A 213 21.56 -2.38 -8.07
N ALA A 214 20.44 -1.96 -7.47
CA ALA A 214 19.49 -2.89 -6.87
C ALA A 214 18.83 -3.80 -7.92
N VAL A 215 18.44 -3.25 -9.08
CA VAL A 215 17.89 -4.00 -10.21
C VAL A 215 18.92 -4.99 -10.77
N ASP A 216 20.16 -4.55 -10.97
CA ASP A 216 21.23 -5.41 -11.47
C ASP A 216 21.52 -6.55 -10.50
N TYR A 217 21.54 -6.27 -9.19
CA TYR A 217 21.75 -7.30 -8.19
C TYR A 217 20.58 -8.28 -8.06
N ALA A 218 19.34 -7.80 -8.16
CA ALA A 218 18.17 -8.68 -8.22
C ALA A 218 18.25 -9.66 -9.42
N LYS A 219 18.69 -9.18 -10.59
CA LYS A 219 18.96 -10.05 -11.75
C LYS A 219 20.09 -11.03 -11.49
N GLU A 220 21.17 -10.60 -10.85
CA GLU A 220 22.33 -11.44 -10.52
C GLU A 220 21.95 -12.62 -9.63
N ILE A 221 21.15 -12.38 -8.59
CA ILE A 221 20.71 -13.45 -7.68
C ILE A 221 19.53 -14.24 -8.23
N GLY A 222 18.81 -13.72 -9.22
CA GLY A 222 17.62 -14.35 -9.80
C GLY A 222 16.34 -14.09 -8.99
N PHE A 223 16.23 -12.92 -8.37
CA PHE A 223 14.97 -12.45 -7.76
C PHE A 223 14.04 -11.92 -8.85
N ASP A 224 12.83 -12.47 -8.93
CA ASP A 224 11.82 -12.13 -9.93
C ASP A 224 10.59 -11.40 -9.34
N GLY A 225 10.65 -11.02 -8.06
CA GLY A 225 9.63 -10.21 -7.41
C GLY A 225 9.58 -8.79 -7.97
N GLN A 226 8.41 -8.16 -7.90
CA GLN A 226 8.21 -6.80 -8.41
C GLN A 226 8.90 -5.78 -7.49
N PHE A 227 9.70 -4.86 -8.05
CA PHE A 227 10.17 -3.70 -7.30
C PHE A 227 9.07 -2.64 -7.20
N LEU A 228 8.89 -2.08 -6.01
CA LEU A 228 7.86 -1.10 -5.71
C LEU A 228 8.49 0.15 -5.09
N ILE A 229 8.16 1.33 -5.63
CA ILE A 229 8.37 2.61 -4.94
C ILE A 229 7.10 2.97 -4.19
N GLU A 230 7.23 3.46 -2.96
CA GLU A 230 6.12 3.90 -2.13
C GLU A 230 6.15 5.43 -1.98
N PRO A 231 5.37 6.17 -2.78
CA PRO A 231 5.44 7.62 -2.78
C PRO A 231 4.91 8.21 -1.46
N LYS A 232 5.58 9.26 -0.99
CA LYS A 232 5.14 10.09 0.14
C LYS A 232 5.64 11.52 -0.06
N PRO A 233 4.84 12.56 0.23
CA PRO A 233 5.23 13.95 -0.06
C PRO A 233 6.32 14.52 0.86
N LYS A 234 6.35 14.08 2.12
CA LYS A 234 7.10 14.67 3.25
C LYS A 234 6.92 13.77 4.48
N GLU A 235 7.52 14.19 5.60
CA GLU A 235 7.49 13.48 6.89
C GLU A 235 8.24 12.14 6.83
N PRO A 236 9.48 12.09 7.37
CA PRO A 236 10.13 13.09 8.23
C PRO A 236 10.85 14.22 7.48
N THR A 237 11.01 14.14 6.16
CA THR A 237 11.64 15.22 5.37
C THR A 237 10.71 16.42 5.20
N LYS A 238 11.25 17.59 4.85
CA LYS A 238 10.43 18.75 4.46
C LYS A 238 9.81 18.54 3.07
N HIS A 239 10.55 17.85 2.20
CA HIS A 239 10.11 17.39 0.89
C HIS A 239 10.84 16.09 0.58
N GLN A 240 10.08 15.05 0.27
CA GLN A 240 10.61 13.77 -0.18
C GLN A 240 10.58 13.72 -1.72
N TYR A 241 11.56 13.07 -2.34
CA TYR A 241 11.72 13.10 -3.80
C TYR A 241 10.64 12.32 -4.56
N ASP A 242 10.26 11.16 -4.03
CA ASP A 242 9.13 10.34 -4.44
C ASP A 242 7.81 10.93 -3.91
N PHE A 243 7.53 12.18 -4.26
CA PHE A 243 6.47 13.00 -3.66
C PHE A 243 5.05 12.42 -3.82
N ASP A 244 4.74 11.96 -5.03
CA ASP A 244 3.49 11.32 -5.44
C ASP A 244 3.78 10.40 -6.63
N VAL A 245 2.76 9.69 -7.16
CA VAL A 245 2.91 8.79 -8.31
C VAL A 245 3.47 9.52 -9.54
N ALA A 246 2.97 10.71 -9.85
CA ALA A 246 3.37 11.44 -11.06
C ALA A 246 4.83 11.91 -10.98
N THR A 247 5.26 12.41 -9.83
CA THR A 247 6.63 12.84 -9.56
C THR A 247 7.59 11.65 -9.61
N SER A 248 7.21 10.54 -8.98
CA SER A 248 7.99 9.31 -8.97
C SER A 248 8.10 8.71 -10.38
N LEU A 249 7.02 8.75 -11.17
CA LEU A 249 7.04 8.36 -12.58
C LEU A 249 7.99 9.23 -13.41
N ALA A 250 7.97 10.55 -13.22
CA ALA A 250 8.88 11.46 -13.93
C ALA A 250 10.35 11.15 -13.62
N PHE A 251 10.66 10.82 -12.36
CA PHE A 251 12.00 10.35 -11.97
C PHE A 251 12.37 9.04 -12.69
N LEU A 252 11.49 8.04 -12.64
CA LEU A 252 11.74 6.73 -13.27
C LEU A 252 11.92 6.84 -14.79
N GLN A 253 11.15 7.71 -15.45
CA GLN A 253 11.28 8.01 -16.87
C GLN A 253 12.60 8.69 -17.21
N LYS A 254 13.02 9.67 -16.40
CA LYS A 254 14.27 10.40 -16.61
C LYS A 254 15.51 9.50 -16.57
N TYR A 255 15.48 8.45 -15.75
CA TYR A 255 16.61 7.57 -15.50
C TYR A 255 16.44 6.14 -16.06
N ASP A 256 15.48 5.92 -16.97
CA ASP A 256 15.24 4.62 -17.62
C ASP A 256 14.98 3.46 -16.64
N LEU A 257 14.23 3.74 -15.57
CA LEU A 257 13.90 2.77 -14.52
C LEU A 257 12.42 2.31 -14.55
N GLN A 258 11.58 2.96 -15.36
CA GLN A 258 10.12 2.73 -15.39
C GLN A 258 9.69 1.28 -15.65
N ASP A 259 10.49 0.51 -16.40
CA ASP A 259 10.16 -0.88 -16.76
C ASP A 259 10.43 -1.87 -15.63
N TYR A 260 11.15 -1.45 -14.57
CA TYR A 260 11.52 -2.31 -13.43
C TYR A 260 10.65 -2.07 -12.21
N PHE A 261 10.02 -0.91 -12.11
CA PHE A 261 9.29 -0.48 -10.92
C PHE A 261 7.79 -0.37 -11.17
N LYS A 262 7.03 -0.58 -10.11
CA LYS A 262 5.63 -0.16 -9.96
C LYS A 262 5.48 0.63 -8.67
N PHE A 263 4.26 1.05 -8.35
CA PHE A 263 3.98 1.80 -7.14
C PHE A 263 3.25 0.98 -6.08
N ASN A 264 3.70 1.12 -4.83
CA ASN A 264 2.96 0.77 -3.62
C ASN A 264 2.22 2.05 -3.16
N ILE A 265 0.89 2.09 -3.30
CA ILE A 265 0.12 3.31 -3.02
C ILE A 265 -0.47 3.22 -1.62
N GLU A 266 -0.15 4.22 -0.79
CA GLU A 266 -0.75 4.36 0.54
C GLU A 266 -1.80 5.48 0.55
N ALA A 267 -2.94 5.24 1.22
CA ALA A 267 -4.02 6.20 1.31
C ALA A 267 -3.65 7.47 2.07
N ASN A 268 -2.97 7.37 3.22
CA ASN A 268 -2.58 8.54 4.00
C ASN A 268 -1.48 9.35 3.28
N HIS A 269 -0.53 8.71 2.60
CA HIS A 269 0.46 9.41 1.78
C HIS A 269 -0.19 10.20 0.63
N ALA A 270 -1.18 9.61 -0.05
CA ALA A 270 -1.92 10.28 -1.13
C ALA A 270 -2.62 11.56 -0.62
N THR A 271 -3.35 11.47 0.51
CA THR A 271 -4.05 12.63 1.08
C THR A 271 -3.10 13.68 1.63
N LEU A 272 -1.97 13.27 2.19
CA LEU A 272 -0.93 14.18 2.66
C LEU A 272 -0.28 14.98 1.51
N ALA A 273 -0.30 14.44 0.29
CA ALA A 273 0.18 15.09 -0.93
C ALA A 273 -0.86 16.05 -1.55
N GLY A 274 -2.08 16.08 -1.01
CA GLY A 274 -3.19 16.87 -1.51
C GLY A 274 -4.04 16.16 -2.58
N HIS A 275 -3.86 14.85 -2.74
CA HIS A 275 -4.62 14.01 -3.67
C HIS A 275 -5.67 13.17 -2.94
N THR A 276 -6.66 12.64 -3.65
CA THR A 276 -7.51 11.58 -3.07
C THR A 276 -6.84 10.22 -3.28
N PHE A 277 -7.20 9.23 -2.47
CA PHE A 277 -6.62 7.89 -2.61
C PHE A 277 -6.92 7.29 -3.99
N GLU A 278 -8.16 7.41 -4.48
CA GLU A 278 -8.53 6.95 -5.81
C GLU A 278 -7.88 7.74 -6.95
N HIS A 279 -7.42 8.96 -6.71
CA HIS A 279 -6.61 9.70 -7.68
C HIS A 279 -5.28 9.01 -7.93
N GLU A 280 -4.50 8.74 -6.88
CA GLU A 280 -3.18 8.10 -7.01
C GLU A 280 -3.30 6.68 -7.59
N LEU A 281 -4.31 5.92 -7.17
CA LEU A 281 -4.62 4.61 -7.77
C LEU A 281 -4.94 4.73 -9.27
N ARG A 282 -5.76 5.73 -9.67
CA ARG A 282 -6.09 5.97 -11.07
C ARG A 282 -4.86 6.35 -11.89
N VAL A 283 -4.02 7.25 -11.38
CA VAL A 283 -2.78 7.70 -12.07
C VAL A 283 -1.84 6.52 -12.26
N ALA A 284 -1.62 5.70 -11.22
CA ALA A 284 -0.79 4.50 -11.32
C ALA A 284 -1.39 3.49 -12.33
N ARG A 285 -2.70 3.25 -12.27
CA ARG A 285 -3.40 2.30 -13.16
C ARG A 285 -3.30 2.68 -14.63
N ILE A 286 -3.59 3.94 -15.00
CA ILE A 286 -3.59 4.34 -16.42
C ILE A 286 -2.20 4.33 -17.04
N ASN A 287 -1.15 4.33 -16.22
CA ASN A 287 0.24 4.15 -16.66
C ASN A 287 0.73 2.70 -16.54
N GLY A 288 -0.12 1.74 -16.14
CA GLY A 288 0.25 0.33 -15.99
C GLY A 288 1.13 0.02 -14.78
N MET A 289 1.21 0.93 -13.82
CA MET A 289 2.16 0.91 -12.71
C MET A 289 1.51 0.77 -11.32
N LEU A 290 0.22 0.45 -11.25
CA LEU A 290 -0.40 0.04 -9.98
C LEU A 290 0.16 -1.34 -9.58
N GLY A 291 1.00 -1.35 -8.54
CA GLY A 291 1.72 -2.54 -8.07
C GLY A 291 1.08 -3.17 -6.84
N SER A 292 1.04 -2.43 -5.72
CA SER A 292 0.47 -2.85 -4.44
C SER A 292 -0.18 -1.67 -3.72
N VAL A 293 -0.84 -1.94 -2.59
CA VAL A 293 -1.53 -0.93 -1.81
C VAL A 293 -1.25 -1.11 -0.31
N ASP A 294 -0.94 0.00 0.35
CA ASP A 294 -1.03 0.12 1.79
C ASP A 294 -2.40 0.68 2.18
N ALA A 295 -3.18 -0.19 2.79
CA ALA A 295 -4.58 -0.03 3.14
C ALA A 295 -4.72 0.60 4.52
N ASN A 296 -4.51 1.91 4.59
CA ASN A 296 -4.76 2.72 5.78
C ASN A 296 -5.71 3.88 5.47
N GLN A 297 -5.79 4.83 6.39
CA GLN A 297 -6.57 6.05 6.28
C GLN A 297 -5.86 7.15 7.07
N GLY A 298 -5.82 8.36 6.52
CA GLY A 298 -5.41 9.55 7.25
C GLY A 298 -6.60 10.36 7.77
N ASP A 299 -6.33 11.35 8.61
CA ASP A 299 -7.29 12.42 8.94
C ASP A 299 -6.99 13.65 8.06
N PRO A 300 -7.87 14.04 7.12
CA PRO A 300 -7.65 15.20 6.27
C PRO A 300 -7.50 16.55 7.00
N LEU A 301 -7.84 16.61 8.30
CA LEU A 301 -7.66 17.79 9.14
C LEU A 301 -6.31 17.80 9.88
N LEU A 302 -5.54 16.71 9.81
CA LEU A 302 -4.23 16.57 10.46
C LEU A 302 -3.13 16.47 9.39
N GLY A 303 -2.12 17.33 9.51
CA GLY A 303 -1.07 17.48 8.49
C GLY A 303 0.09 16.49 8.60
N TRP A 304 -0.15 15.30 9.14
CA TRP A 304 0.83 14.24 9.38
C TRP A 304 0.18 12.86 9.22
N ASP A 305 1.00 11.82 9.22
CA ASP A 305 0.57 10.44 9.08
C ASP A 305 -0.12 9.88 10.33
N THR A 306 -1.41 9.57 10.23
CA THR A 306 -2.16 9.00 11.35
C THR A 306 -2.19 7.48 11.30
N ASP A 307 -1.98 6.86 10.15
CA ASP A 307 -1.98 5.41 9.88
C ASP A 307 -3.21 4.72 10.49
N GLU A 308 -4.40 5.28 10.30
CA GLU A 308 -5.64 4.69 10.80
C GLU A 308 -6.01 3.45 10.01
N PHE A 309 -6.65 2.49 10.68
CA PHE A 309 -7.30 1.40 9.96
C PHE A 309 -8.44 1.97 9.10
N PRO A 310 -8.59 1.49 7.86
CA PRO A 310 -9.54 2.05 6.91
C PRO A 310 -10.96 1.68 7.33
N THR A 311 -11.79 2.71 7.55
CA THR A 311 -13.20 2.54 7.94
C THR A 311 -14.17 3.38 7.11
N ASP A 312 -13.67 4.34 6.34
CA ASP A 312 -14.48 5.09 5.37
C ASP A 312 -14.83 4.23 4.14
N LEU A 313 -16.11 3.86 4.04
CA LEU A 313 -16.60 2.97 3.00
C LEU A 313 -16.62 3.60 1.60
N TYR A 314 -16.63 4.93 1.49
CA TYR A 314 -16.49 5.59 0.20
C TYR A 314 -15.09 5.38 -0.35
N SER A 315 -14.06 5.59 0.47
CA SER A 315 -12.66 5.41 0.11
C SER A 315 -12.38 3.96 -0.28
N THR A 316 -12.82 2.97 0.52
CA THR A 316 -12.60 1.55 0.16
C THR A 316 -13.35 1.16 -1.12
N THR A 317 -14.56 1.68 -1.36
CA THR A 317 -15.32 1.44 -2.60
C THR A 317 -14.61 2.03 -3.81
N LEU A 318 -14.17 3.29 -3.74
CA LEU A 318 -13.50 3.96 -4.86
C LEU A 318 -12.11 3.37 -5.11
N ALA A 319 -11.38 2.99 -4.07
CA ALA A 319 -10.11 2.29 -4.20
C ALA A 319 -10.28 0.92 -4.88
N MET A 320 -11.22 0.10 -4.40
CA MET A 320 -11.51 -1.19 -5.02
C MET A 320 -12.03 -1.05 -6.45
N TYR A 321 -12.74 0.03 -6.78
CA TYR A 321 -13.12 0.31 -8.16
C TYR A 321 -11.90 0.46 -9.08
N GLU A 322 -10.89 1.23 -8.66
CA GLU A 322 -9.65 1.38 -9.43
C GLU A 322 -8.85 0.07 -9.52
N ILE A 323 -8.75 -0.67 -8.42
CA ILE A 323 -8.06 -1.96 -8.35
C ILE A 323 -8.73 -2.99 -9.27
N LEU A 324 -10.06 -3.10 -9.26
CA LEU A 324 -10.79 -4.01 -10.15
C LEU A 324 -10.64 -3.61 -11.61
N LYS A 325 -10.69 -2.31 -11.93
CA LYS A 325 -10.45 -1.80 -13.30
C LYS A 325 -8.99 -1.99 -13.75
N ASN A 326 -8.04 -2.20 -12.84
CA ASN A 326 -6.67 -2.62 -13.14
C ASN A 326 -6.55 -4.12 -13.49
N GLY A 327 -7.62 -4.90 -13.29
CA GLY A 327 -7.55 -6.36 -13.33
C GLY A 327 -7.09 -7.01 -12.03
N GLY A 328 -7.12 -6.27 -10.91
CA GLY A 328 -6.66 -6.69 -9.58
C GLY A 328 -5.26 -6.17 -9.25
N LEU A 329 -4.66 -6.72 -8.19
CA LEU A 329 -3.36 -6.29 -7.64
C LEU A 329 -2.16 -7.07 -8.20
N GLY A 330 -2.37 -8.10 -9.00
CA GLY A 330 -1.28 -8.93 -9.52
C GLY A 330 -0.45 -9.56 -8.40
N LYS A 331 0.85 -9.19 -8.31
CA LYS A 331 1.77 -9.63 -7.24
C LYS A 331 1.59 -8.86 -5.92
N GLY A 332 0.95 -7.69 -5.95
CA GLY A 332 0.69 -6.87 -4.75
C GLY A 332 -0.49 -7.37 -3.90
N GLY A 333 -0.82 -6.61 -2.87
CA GLY A 333 -1.90 -6.93 -1.93
C GLY A 333 -2.39 -5.69 -1.18
N LEU A 334 -3.32 -5.88 -0.25
CA LEU A 334 -3.78 -4.83 0.67
C LEU A 334 -3.04 -5.02 2.00
N ASN A 335 -1.87 -4.41 2.13
CA ASN A 335 -1.12 -4.43 3.38
C ASN A 335 -1.69 -3.39 4.35
N PHE A 336 -2.08 -3.81 5.55
CA PHE A 336 -2.54 -2.89 6.57
C PHE A 336 -1.35 -2.19 7.20
N ASP A 337 -0.80 -1.19 6.49
CA ASP A 337 0.13 -0.20 7.05
C ASP A 337 -0.63 0.78 7.97
N ALA A 338 -1.23 0.20 9.00
CA ALA A 338 -2.11 0.88 9.92
C ALA A 338 -1.78 0.46 11.35
N LYS A 339 -1.95 1.39 12.28
CA LYS A 339 -1.71 1.18 13.70
C LYS A 339 -2.97 1.40 14.52
N VAL A 340 -3.09 0.67 15.61
CA VAL A 340 -4.11 0.95 16.62
C VAL A 340 -3.89 2.37 17.18
N ARG A 341 -4.98 3.03 17.58
CA ARG A 341 -4.86 4.34 18.22
C ARG A 341 -4.11 4.19 19.54
N ARG A 342 -3.44 5.24 20.00
CA ARG A 342 -2.72 5.22 21.29
C ARG A 342 -3.60 4.85 22.50
N GLY A 343 -4.89 5.20 22.43
CA GLY A 343 -5.92 4.82 23.40
C GLY A 343 -6.44 3.37 23.29
N SER A 344 -6.11 2.68 22.20
CA SER A 344 -6.44 1.27 21.91
C SER A 344 -5.19 0.42 22.13
N PHE A 345 -4.83 0.26 23.39
CA PHE A 345 -3.51 -0.24 23.80
C PHE A 345 -3.52 -1.71 24.26
N VAL A 346 -4.67 -2.38 24.36
CA VAL A 346 -4.72 -3.78 24.81
C VAL A 346 -4.53 -4.75 23.63
N PRO A 347 -4.16 -6.03 23.86
CA PRO A 347 -3.92 -6.98 22.76
C PRO A 347 -5.11 -7.18 21.81
N ASP A 348 -6.33 -7.25 22.35
CA ASP A 348 -7.54 -7.52 21.58
C ASP A 348 -7.86 -6.39 20.56
N ASP A 349 -7.39 -5.17 20.82
CA ASP A 349 -7.55 -4.03 19.90
C ASP A 349 -6.86 -4.28 18.55
N LEU A 350 -5.79 -5.09 18.51
CA LEU A 350 -5.16 -5.49 17.25
C LEU A 350 -6.17 -6.25 16.36
N PHE A 351 -6.96 -7.16 16.94
CA PHE A 351 -7.96 -7.91 16.21
C PHE A 351 -9.14 -7.02 15.79
N HIS A 352 -9.65 -6.18 16.71
CA HIS A 352 -10.73 -5.25 16.37
C HIS A 352 -10.36 -4.33 15.21
N ALA A 353 -9.14 -3.81 15.21
CA ALA A 353 -8.68 -2.90 14.17
C ALA A 353 -8.55 -3.59 12.81
N HIS A 354 -7.92 -4.77 12.76
CA HIS A 354 -7.81 -5.55 11.53
C HIS A 354 -9.17 -6.02 11.01
N ILE A 355 -10.08 -6.47 11.89
CA ILE A 355 -11.45 -6.82 11.51
C ILE A 355 -12.15 -5.62 10.86
N ALA A 356 -12.03 -4.42 11.45
CA ALA A 356 -12.64 -3.21 10.90
C ALA A 356 -12.10 -2.88 9.50
N GLY A 357 -10.78 -2.96 9.30
CA GLY A 357 -10.16 -2.73 7.99
C GLY A 357 -10.57 -3.78 6.95
N MET A 358 -10.53 -5.06 7.31
CA MET A 358 -10.88 -6.17 6.42
C MET A 358 -12.34 -6.14 6.00
N ASP A 359 -13.27 -5.91 6.94
CA ASP A 359 -14.70 -5.77 6.62
C ASP A 359 -14.96 -4.55 5.73
N SER A 360 -14.29 -3.42 5.98
CA SER A 360 -14.46 -2.19 5.19
C SER A 360 -13.99 -2.36 3.74
N PHE A 361 -12.87 -3.05 3.52
CA PHE A 361 -12.42 -3.39 2.17
C PHE A 361 -13.25 -4.50 1.51
N ALA A 362 -13.78 -5.46 2.26
CA ALA A 362 -14.72 -6.45 1.73
C ALA A 362 -16.04 -5.82 1.27
N ILE A 363 -16.56 -4.84 2.01
CA ILE A 363 -17.70 -4.01 1.58
C ILE A 363 -17.34 -3.25 0.30
N GLY A 364 -16.20 -2.56 0.30
CA GLY A 364 -15.71 -1.81 -0.85
C GLY A 364 -15.61 -2.67 -2.11
N LEU A 365 -15.09 -3.89 -1.99
CA LEU A 365 -15.02 -4.88 -3.08
C LEU A 365 -16.41 -5.22 -3.63
N LYS A 366 -17.38 -5.56 -2.76
CA LYS A 366 -18.74 -5.91 -3.19
C LYS A 366 -19.39 -4.77 -3.98
N VAL A 367 -19.31 -3.55 -3.44
CA VAL A 367 -19.95 -2.37 -4.02
C VAL A 367 -19.26 -1.96 -5.32
N ALA A 368 -17.93 -1.94 -5.35
CA ALA A 368 -17.14 -1.64 -6.54
C ALA A 368 -17.40 -2.64 -7.67
N ASN A 369 -17.45 -3.94 -7.34
CA ASN A 369 -17.77 -4.98 -8.32
C ASN A 369 -19.16 -4.76 -8.94
N GLN A 370 -20.16 -4.41 -8.14
CA GLN A 370 -21.51 -4.14 -8.65
C GLN A 370 -21.58 -2.86 -9.50
N LEU A 371 -20.88 -1.79 -9.10
CA LEU A 371 -20.76 -0.55 -9.89
C LEU A 371 -20.14 -0.80 -11.28
N ILE A 372 -19.15 -1.70 -11.35
CA ILE A 372 -18.49 -2.09 -12.61
C ILE A 372 -19.40 -2.98 -13.45
N ALA A 373 -20.02 -3.99 -12.83
CA ALA A 373 -20.91 -4.93 -13.52
C ALA A 373 -22.09 -4.22 -14.21
N ASP A 374 -22.67 -3.24 -13.53
CA ASP A 374 -23.80 -2.45 -14.03
C ASP A 374 -23.37 -1.26 -14.90
N LYS A 375 -22.05 -1.08 -15.13
CA LYS A 375 -21.47 0.03 -15.92
C LYS A 375 -21.94 1.42 -15.50
N VAL A 376 -22.23 1.60 -14.21
CA VAL A 376 -22.84 2.83 -13.66
C VAL A 376 -22.07 4.09 -14.05
N LEU A 377 -20.74 4.02 -13.94
CA LEU A 377 -19.84 5.12 -14.30
C LEU A 377 -19.38 5.03 -15.76
N ASP A 378 -19.12 3.83 -16.27
CA ASP A 378 -18.58 3.60 -17.61
C ASP A 378 -19.54 4.07 -18.71
N ASP A 379 -20.85 3.80 -18.58
CA ASP A 379 -21.85 4.23 -19.56
C ASP A 379 -21.97 5.76 -19.59
N PHE A 380 -21.94 6.42 -18.43
CA PHE A 380 -21.97 7.88 -18.35
C PHE A 380 -20.71 8.51 -18.97
N ILE A 381 -19.54 7.94 -18.72
CA ILE A 381 -18.28 8.41 -19.31
C ILE A 381 -18.30 8.21 -20.83
N SER A 382 -18.75 7.05 -21.30
CA SER A 382 -18.84 6.75 -22.74
C SER A 382 -19.76 7.72 -23.47
N ASP A 383 -20.93 8.03 -22.91
CA ASP A 383 -21.87 9.01 -23.48
C ASP A 383 -21.26 10.42 -23.49
N ARG A 384 -20.65 10.83 -22.37
CA ARG A 384 -20.06 12.17 -22.21
C ARG A 384 -18.93 12.46 -23.20
N TYR A 385 -18.13 11.47 -23.57
CA TYR A 385 -17.00 11.62 -24.50
C TYR A 385 -17.33 11.11 -25.92
N SER A 386 -18.60 10.81 -26.22
CA SER A 386 -19.02 10.22 -27.49
C SER A 386 -18.62 11.03 -28.73
N SER A 387 -18.51 12.37 -28.62
CA SER A 387 -18.11 13.25 -29.73
C SER A 387 -16.70 12.97 -30.28
N TYR A 388 -15.84 12.29 -29.52
CA TYR A 388 -14.51 11.87 -29.98
C TYR A 388 -14.52 10.54 -30.77
N THR A 389 -15.69 9.93 -30.97
CA THR A 389 -15.82 8.65 -31.69
C THR A 389 -16.32 8.82 -33.13
N TYR A 390 -16.65 10.04 -33.56
CA TYR A 390 -17.09 10.35 -34.92
C TYR A 390 -16.69 11.78 -35.34
N GLY A 391 -16.81 12.07 -36.64
CA GLY A 391 -16.60 13.42 -37.19
C GLY A 391 -15.25 14.03 -36.81
N ILE A 392 -15.23 15.34 -36.54
CA ILE A 392 -14.01 16.08 -36.18
C ILE A 392 -13.31 15.52 -34.93
N GLY A 393 -14.07 14.96 -33.97
CA GLY A 393 -13.51 14.42 -32.75
C GLY A 393 -12.70 13.14 -33.00
N LEU A 394 -13.17 12.29 -33.91
CA LEU A 394 -12.40 11.12 -34.35
C LEU A 394 -11.13 11.53 -35.09
N GLU A 395 -11.20 12.56 -35.95
CA GLU A 395 -10.01 13.08 -36.64
C GLU A 395 -8.95 13.63 -35.67
N ILE A 396 -9.38 14.24 -34.54
CA ILE A 396 -8.47 14.66 -33.46
C ILE A 396 -7.75 13.45 -32.86
N VAL A 397 -8.49 12.42 -32.45
CA VAL A 397 -7.93 11.24 -31.77
C VAL A 397 -7.01 10.44 -32.69
N GLU A 398 -7.34 10.35 -33.97
CA GLU A 398 -6.53 9.64 -34.97
C GLU A 398 -5.35 10.46 -35.51
N GLY A 399 -5.17 11.71 -35.07
CA GLY A 399 -4.10 12.59 -35.55
C GLY A 399 -4.23 13.00 -37.02
N LYS A 400 -5.47 13.06 -37.55
CA LYS A 400 -5.78 13.37 -38.96
C LYS A 400 -6.18 14.82 -39.20
N THR A 401 -6.19 15.64 -38.15
CA THR A 401 -6.48 17.07 -38.22
C THR A 401 -5.32 17.90 -37.66
N ASN A 402 -5.37 19.22 -37.85
CA ASN A 402 -4.40 20.16 -37.31
C ASN A 402 -5.06 21.52 -37.03
N PHE A 403 -4.31 22.47 -36.48
CA PHE A 403 -4.87 23.78 -36.11
C PHE A 403 -5.55 24.53 -37.26
N ARG A 404 -5.10 24.41 -38.51
CA ARG A 404 -5.76 25.07 -39.66
C ARG A 404 -7.13 24.46 -39.95
N GLN A 405 -7.21 23.13 -39.99
CA GLN A 405 -8.46 22.40 -40.23
C GLN A 405 -9.45 22.58 -39.07
N LEU A 406 -8.94 22.61 -37.83
CA LEU A 406 -9.74 22.87 -36.64
C LEU A 406 -10.27 24.31 -36.60
N GLU A 407 -9.46 25.29 -37.01
CA GLU A 407 -9.91 26.69 -37.17
C GLU A 407 -11.02 26.78 -38.22
N GLU A 408 -10.83 26.18 -39.39
CA GLU A 408 -11.85 26.15 -40.45
C GLU A 408 -13.15 25.49 -39.98
N TYR A 409 -13.06 24.36 -39.27
CA TYR A 409 -14.22 23.73 -38.65
C TYR A 409 -14.90 24.66 -37.64
N ALA A 410 -14.12 25.30 -36.75
CA ALA A 410 -14.63 26.17 -35.69
C ALA A 410 -15.28 27.46 -36.21
N LEU A 411 -14.78 28.04 -37.31
CA LEU A 411 -15.35 29.22 -37.95
C LEU A 411 -16.79 29.00 -38.47
N ASN A 412 -17.17 27.74 -38.70
CA ASN A 412 -18.51 27.36 -39.16
C ASN A 412 -19.47 27.00 -38.01
N LEU A 413 -19.03 27.02 -36.74
CA LEU A 413 -19.87 26.71 -35.59
C LEU A 413 -20.62 27.96 -35.12
N SER A 414 -21.94 27.87 -34.99
CA SER A 414 -22.79 28.97 -34.53
C SER A 414 -23.16 28.90 -33.03
N GLU A 415 -23.21 27.70 -32.44
CA GLU A 415 -23.47 27.48 -31.01
C GLU A 415 -22.79 26.20 -30.53
N LEU A 416 -22.12 26.25 -29.37
CA LEU A 416 -21.49 25.09 -28.72
C LEU A 416 -22.36 24.57 -27.57
N LYS A 417 -22.97 23.40 -27.74
CA LYS A 417 -23.88 22.81 -26.75
C LYS A 417 -23.16 21.79 -25.87
N ASN A 418 -22.87 22.20 -24.64
CA ASN A 418 -22.36 21.31 -23.61
C ASN A 418 -23.50 20.63 -22.84
N GLN A 419 -23.20 19.46 -22.26
CA GLN A 419 -24.10 18.75 -21.36
C GLN A 419 -23.60 18.83 -19.90
N SER A 420 -24.52 18.68 -18.94
CA SER A 420 -24.18 18.70 -17.51
C SER A 420 -23.24 17.53 -17.12
N GLY A 421 -22.30 17.79 -16.22
CA GLY A 421 -21.40 16.77 -15.67
C GLY A 421 -22.07 15.79 -14.68
N ARG A 422 -23.31 16.05 -14.24
CA ARG A 422 -24.13 15.17 -13.39
C ARG A 422 -23.48 14.72 -12.07
N THR A 423 -22.58 15.52 -11.50
CA THR A 423 -21.81 15.18 -10.30
C THR A 423 -22.68 14.75 -9.12
N GLU A 424 -23.73 15.50 -8.80
CA GLU A 424 -24.62 15.21 -7.67
C GLU A 424 -25.40 13.92 -7.89
N ARG A 425 -25.80 13.66 -9.15
CA ARG A 425 -26.45 12.39 -9.54
C ARG A 425 -25.51 11.21 -9.36
N ILE A 426 -24.25 11.35 -9.78
CA ILE A 426 -23.24 10.29 -9.64
C ILE A 426 -22.97 10.00 -8.16
N LYS A 427 -22.79 11.03 -7.33
CA LYS A 427 -22.62 10.85 -5.89
C LYS A 427 -23.84 10.18 -5.24
N ALA A 428 -25.05 10.58 -5.62
CA ALA A 428 -26.28 9.93 -5.15
C ALA A 428 -26.36 8.44 -5.57
N LEU A 429 -25.91 8.10 -6.78
CA LEU A 429 -25.84 6.71 -7.25
C LEU A 429 -24.84 5.89 -6.43
N ILE A 430 -23.67 6.45 -6.09
CA ILE A 430 -22.71 5.76 -5.22
C ILE A 430 -23.35 5.45 -3.86
N ASN A 431 -24.07 6.41 -3.26
CA ASN A 431 -24.80 6.18 -2.01
C ASN A 431 -25.84 5.05 -2.16
N GLN A 432 -26.57 5.04 -3.27
CA GLN A 432 -27.56 4.01 -3.56
C GLN A 432 -26.90 2.63 -3.62
N TYR A 433 -25.81 2.48 -4.37
CA TYR A 433 -25.08 1.20 -4.50
C TYR A 433 -24.47 0.74 -3.17
N LEU A 434 -23.95 1.67 -2.36
CA LEU A 434 -23.42 1.39 -1.02
C LEU A 434 -24.50 0.78 -0.12
N LEU A 435 -25.73 1.29 -0.18
CA LEU A 435 -26.86 0.79 0.63
C LEU A 435 -27.49 -0.49 0.05
N GLU A 436 -27.68 -0.56 -1.27
CA GLU A 436 -28.40 -1.64 -1.93
C GLU A 436 -27.60 -2.94 -1.97
N THR A 437 -26.30 -2.87 -2.29
CA THR A 437 -25.42 -4.05 -2.38
C THR A 437 -25.38 -4.81 -1.06
N LEU A 438 -25.43 -4.09 0.06
CA LEU A 438 -25.43 -4.67 1.40
C LEU A 438 -26.81 -5.20 1.81
N SER A 439 -27.89 -4.75 1.18
CA SER A 439 -29.27 -5.17 1.46
C SER A 439 -29.69 -6.43 0.70
N LEU A 440 -29.17 -6.65 -0.51
CA LEU A 440 -29.53 -7.76 -1.39
C LEU A 440 -29.02 -9.12 -0.89
N SER A 441 -27.93 -9.14 -0.13
CA SER A 441 -27.41 -10.34 0.53
C SER A 441 -28.42 -10.99 1.50
N LYS A 442 -29.43 -10.24 1.98
CA LYS A 442 -30.51 -10.75 2.83
C LYS A 442 -31.60 -11.52 2.08
N LYS A 443 -31.76 -11.31 0.76
CA LYS A 443 -32.86 -11.92 -0.01
C LYS A 443 -32.52 -13.28 -0.63
N ILE A 444 -31.25 -13.64 -0.70
CA ILE A 444 -30.81 -14.95 -1.25
C ILE A 444 -30.78 -16.03 -0.14
N ASN A 445 -30.75 -15.62 1.13
CA ASN A 445 -30.70 -16.51 2.29
C ASN A 445 -32.02 -16.56 3.10
N ALA A 446 -33.13 -16.04 2.56
CA ALA A 446 -34.48 -16.14 3.11
C ALA A 446 -35.39 -16.78 2.05
#